data_AF-A0A950L2E7-F1
#
_entry.id   AF-A0A950L2E7-F1
#
_cell.length_a   1.000
_cell.length_b   1.000
_cell.length_c   1.000
_cell.angle_alpha   90.00
_cell.angle_beta   90.00
_cell.angle_gamma   90.00
#
_symmetry.space_group_name_H-M   'P 1'
#
loop_
_entity.id
_entity.type
_entity.pdbx_description
1 polymer ?
#
loop_
_entity_poly.entity_id
_entity_poly.type
_entity_poly.pdbx_seq_one_letter_code
_entity_poly.pdbx_strand_id
1 'polypeptide(L)'
;MSSETEYQQLEVLARKGRWLAISTVAESGAGHVGGPFSAMDIMVALYFRVMKIRPEEPKWPERDRFILSKGHSSIGQYVVMALRGFLPIEELKTFDKGG
;
A
#
# COMPACT_ATOMS: atom_id res chain seq x y z
N MET A 1 -14.39 19.01 0.21
CA MET A 1 -14.97 17.84 -0.50
C MET A 1 -16.06 17.24 0.38
N SER A 2 -17.14 16.73 -0.20
CA SER A 2 -18.11 15.93 0.58
C SER A 2 -17.44 14.63 1.04
N SER A 3 -17.91 14.05 2.15
CA SER A 3 -17.47 12.73 2.62
C SER A 3 -17.61 11.66 1.55
N GLU A 4 -18.67 11.74 0.75
CA GLU A 4 -18.97 10.83 -0.36
C GLU A 4 -17.86 10.82 -1.42
N THR A 5 -17.40 11.99 -1.86
CA THR A 5 -16.32 12.08 -2.87
C THR A 5 -14.99 11.56 -2.34
N GLU A 6 -14.73 11.74 -1.04
CA GLU A 6 -13.51 11.22 -0.40
C GLU A 6 -13.51 9.69 -0.34
N TYR A 7 -14.62 9.05 0.05
CA TYR A 7 -14.70 7.59 0.08
C TYR A 7 -14.55 6.97 -1.32
N GLN A 8 -15.16 7.57 -2.34
CA GLN A 8 -14.99 7.14 -3.73
C GLN A 8 -13.51 7.19 -4.18
N GLN A 9 -12.75 8.20 -3.74
CA GLN A 9 -11.32 8.26 -4.03
C GLN A 9 -10.54 7.14 -3.35
N LEU A 10 -10.89 6.79 -2.10
CA LEU A 10 -10.28 5.65 -1.40
C LEU A 10 -10.58 4.33 -2.11
N GLU A 11 -11.79 4.13 -2.63
CA GLU A 11 -12.14 2.93 -3.42
C GLU A 11 -11.32 2.85 -4.72
N VAL A 12 -11.14 3.97 -5.42
CA VAL A 12 -10.30 4.04 -6.62
C VAL A 12 -8.84 3.70 -6.28
N LEU A 13 -8.32 4.23 -5.18
CA LEU A 13 -6.97 3.90 -4.69
C LEU A 13 -6.85 2.41 -4.32
N ALA A 14 -7.84 1.82 -3.65
CA ALA A 14 -7.84 0.41 -3.30
C ALA A 14 -7.90 -0.49 -4.54
N ARG A 15 -8.69 -0.12 -5.55
CA ARG A 15 -8.69 -0.81 -6.86
C ARG A 15 -7.33 -0.74 -7.54
N LYS A 16 -6.73 0.46 -7.60
CA LYS A 16 -5.38 0.67 -8.16
C LYS A 16 -4.33 -0.14 -7.40
N GLY A 17 -4.44 -0.20 -6.07
CA GLY A 17 -3.57 -1.00 -5.22
C GLY A 17 -3.66 -2.49 -5.52
N ARG A 18 -4.87 -3.04 -5.69
CA ARG A 18 -5.02 -4.46 -6.09
C ARG A 18 -4.40 -4.73 -7.46
N TRP A 19 -4.60 -3.83 -8.43
CA TRP A 19 -3.98 -3.95 -9.76
C TRP A 19 -2.45 -3.96 -9.69
N LEU A 20 -1.85 -3.05 -8.92
CA LEU A 20 -0.40 -3.01 -8.74
C LEU A 20 0.11 -4.28 -8.04
N ALA A 21 -0.57 -4.73 -6.99
CA ALA A 21 -0.16 -5.93 -6.25
C ALA A 21 -0.16 -7.19 -7.14
N ILE A 22 -1.19 -7.41 -7.96
CA ILE A 22 -1.20 -8.56 -8.88
C ILE A 22 -0.17 -8.40 -10.00
N SER A 23 0.05 -7.18 -10.51
CA SER A 23 1.06 -6.91 -11.53
C SER A 23 2.47 -7.20 -11.01
N THR A 24 2.78 -6.78 -9.79
CA THR A 24 4.07 -7.03 -9.15
C THR A 24 4.30 -8.51 -8.85
N VAL A 25 3.29 -9.23 -8.35
CA VAL A 25 3.39 -10.67 -8.13
C VAL A 25 3.58 -11.42 -9.45
N ALA A 26 2.86 -11.01 -10.51
CA ALA A 26 3.02 -11.60 -11.84
C ALA A 26 4.42 -11.36 -12.41
N GLU A 27 5.00 -10.18 -12.21
CA GLU A 27 6.35 -9.85 -12.69
C GLU A 27 7.46 -10.57 -11.90
N SER A 28 7.32 -10.69 -10.58
CA SER A 28 8.31 -11.37 -9.73
C SER A 28 8.22 -12.90 -9.80
N GLY A 29 7.06 -13.45 -10.18
CA GLY A 29 6.79 -14.88 -10.13
C GLY A 29 6.63 -15.43 -8.70
N ALA A 30 6.59 -14.55 -7.69
CA ALA A 30 6.54 -14.88 -6.28
C ALA A 30 5.61 -13.93 -5.50
N GLY A 31 5.16 -14.38 -4.31
CA GLY A 31 4.29 -13.59 -3.43
C GLY A 31 2.84 -14.07 -3.36
N HIS A 32 2.07 -13.47 -2.44
CA HIS A 32 0.68 -13.85 -2.16
C HIS A 32 -0.27 -12.76 -2.65
N VAL A 33 -1.37 -13.12 -3.32
CA VAL A 33 -2.34 -12.13 -3.84
C VAL A 33 -3.58 -11.99 -2.94
N GLY A 34 -4.08 -13.10 -2.39
CA GLY A 34 -5.31 -13.09 -1.57
C GLY A 34 -5.18 -12.30 -0.27
N GLY A 35 -4.05 -12.46 0.43
CA GLY A 35 -3.74 -11.72 1.65
C GLY A 35 -3.74 -10.20 1.45
N PRO A 36 -2.96 -9.66 0.50
CA PRO A 36 -3.00 -8.24 0.14
C PRO A 36 -4.37 -7.75 -0.29
N PHE A 37 -5.08 -8.49 -1.14
CA PHE A 37 -6.36 -8.06 -1.70
C PHE A 37 -7.44 -7.90 -0.63
N SER A 38 -7.49 -8.81 0.34
CA SER A 38 -8.44 -8.76 1.45
C SER A 38 -8.22 -7.59 2.41
N ALA A 39 -7.01 -7.00 2.45
CA ALA A 39 -6.72 -5.84 3.31
C ALA A 39 -6.45 -4.53 2.55
N MET A 40 -6.64 -4.49 1.24
CA MET A 40 -6.27 -3.30 0.48
C MET A 40 -7.08 -2.07 0.92
N ASP A 41 -8.39 -2.21 1.14
CA ASP A 41 -9.25 -1.10 1.54
C ASP A 41 -8.88 -0.55 2.93
N ILE A 42 -8.63 -1.44 3.89
CA ILE A 42 -8.20 -1.02 5.24
C ILE A 42 -6.82 -0.37 5.20
N MET A 43 -5.87 -0.89 4.42
CA MET A 43 -4.55 -0.26 4.29
C MET A 43 -4.67 1.11 3.60
N VAL A 44 -5.46 1.24 2.54
CA VAL A 44 -5.70 2.55 1.90
C VAL A 44 -6.36 3.53 2.85
N ALA A 45 -7.42 3.13 3.56
CA ALA A 45 -8.06 3.98 4.56
C ALA A 45 -7.08 4.43 5.65
N LEU A 46 -6.24 3.51 6.15
CA LEU A 46 -5.22 3.84 7.15
C LEU A 46 -4.20 4.85 6.62
N TYR A 47 -3.61 4.62 5.44
CA TYR A 47 -2.52 5.47 4.92
C TYR A 47 -2.98 6.81 4.34
N PHE A 48 -4.22 6.90 3.86
CA PHE A 48 -4.72 8.10 3.17
C PHE A 48 -5.70 8.94 4.00
N ARG A 49 -6.30 8.38 5.05
CA ARG A 49 -7.30 9.07 5.85
C ARG A 49 -7.03 9.08 7.35
N VAL A 50 -6.69 7.92 7.93
CA VAL A 50 -6.70 7.76 9.39
C VAL A 50 -5.36 8.11 10.04
N MET A 51 -4.25 7.62 9.49
CA MET A 51 -2.95 7.73 10.15
C MET A 51 -2.31 9.11 9.95
N LYS A 52 -1.74 9.65 11.02
CA LYS A 52 -0.89 10.84 11.04
C LYS A 52 0.51 10.45 10.55
N ILE A 53 0.74 10.57 9.24
CA ILE A 53 2.01 10.18 8.60
C ILE A 53 2.48 11.24 7.58
N ARG A 54 3.80 11.26 7.33
CA ARG A 54 4.46 12.09 6.31
C ARG A 54 5.37 11.21 5.45
N PRO A 55 5.02 10.98 4.17
CA PRO A 55 5.86 10.18 3.27
C PRO A 55 7.29 10.69 3.12
N GLU A 56 7.46 12.01 3.16
CA GLU A 56 8.73 12.72 3.00
C GLU A 56 9.58 12.70 4.28
N GLU A 57 8.95 12.42 5.44
CA GLU A 57 9.59 12.31 6.74
C GLU A 57 9.24 10.97 7.42
N PRO A 58 9.64 9.81 6.84
CA PRO A 58 9.22 8.49 7.33
C PRO A 58 9.72 8.17 8.75
N LYS A 59 10.73 8.91 9.22
CA LYS A 59 11.30 8.81 10.58
C LYS A 59 10.74 9.84 11.56
N TRP A 60 9.74 10.62 11.16
CA TRP A 60 9.10 11.62 12.03
C TRP A 60 8.65 10.98 13.36
N PRO A 61 9.13 11.44 14.53
CA PRO A 61 8.91 10.74 15.80
C PRO A 61 7.43 10.58 16.22
N GLU A 62 6.57 11.55 15.90
CA GLU A 62 5.16 11.54 16.29
C GLU A 62 4.22 10.85 15.29
N ARG A 63 4.76 10.20 14.26
CA ARG A 63 3.93 9.50 13.29
C ARG A 63 3.21 8.33 13.92
N ASP A 64 2.05 7.99 13.39
CA ASP A 64 1.42 6.71 13.69
C ASP A 64 2.28 5.54 13.16
N ARG A 65 2.18 4.40 13.84
CA ARG A 65 2.95 3.19 13.52
C ARG A 65 2.01 2.11 13.00
N PHE A 66 2.25 1.66 11.77
CA PHE A 66 1.60 0.51 11.19
C PHE A 66 2.54 -0.70 11.23
N ILE A 67 2.04 -1.83 11.74
CA ILE A 67 2.77 -3.11 11.75
C ILE A 67 1.89 -4.15 11.06
N LEU A 68 2.33 -4.64 9.90
CA LEU A 68 1.65 -5.72 9.20
C LEU A 68 2.04 -7.07 9.79
N SER A 69 1.33 -7.50 10.84
CA SER A 69 1.59 -8.80 11.47
C SER A 69 1.40 -9.98 10.50
N LYS A 70 0.49 -9.87 9.54
CA LYS A 70 0.34 -10.82 8.43
C LYS A 70 1.41 -10.62 7.34
N GLY A 71 2.68 -10.88 7.69
CA GLY A 71 3.84 -10.56 6.85
C GLY A 71 3.79 -11.11 5.42
N HIS A 72 3.11 -12.22 5.18
CA HIS A 72 2.89 -12.77 3.83
C HIS A 72 2.09 -11.84 2.90
N SER A 73 1.43 -10.81 3.44
CA SER A 73 0.72 -9.77 2.67
C SER A 73 1.58 -8.53 2.37
N SER A 74 2.90 -8.63 2.52
CA SER A 74 3.87 -7.53 2.39
C SER A 74 3.70 -6.70 1.12
N ILE A 75 3.47 -7.34 -0.02
CA ILE A 75 3.28 -6.61 -1.30
C ILE A 75 2.12 -5.62 -1.23
N GLY A 76 1.05 -5.92 -0.48
CA GLY A 76 -0.04 -4.98 -0.28
C GLY A 76 0.38 -3.72 0.47
N GLN A 77 1.24 -3.87 1.49
CA GLN A 77 1.79 -2.72 2.21
C GLN A 77 2.74 -1.91 1.33
N TYR A 78 3.66 -2.56 0.60
CA TYR A 78 4.57 -1.85 -0.30
C TYR A 78 3.84 -1.06 -1.39
N VAL A 79 2.79 -1.64 -1.96
CA VAL A 79 1.93 -0.95 -2.94
C VAL A 79 1.27 0.28 -2.34
N VAL A 80 0.67 0.17 -1.15
CA VAL A 80 0.01 1.32 -0.51
C VAL A 80 1.02 2.40 -0.13
N MET A 81 2.20 2.00 0.35
CA MET A 81 3.31 2.91 0.63
C MET A 81 3.78 3.64 -0.64
N ALA A 82 3.92 2.93 -1.77
CA ALA A 82 4.28 3.52 -3.06
C ALA A 82 3.22 4.51 -3.57
N LEU A 83 1.93 4.12 -3.51
CA LEU A 83 0.83 5.01 -3.85
C LEU A 83 0.79 6.25 -2.96
N ARG A 84 1.19 6.12 -1.69
CA ARG A 84 1.21 7.22 -0.72
C ARG A 84 2.44 8.13 -0.86
N GLY A 85 3.46 7.70 -1.60
CA GLY A 85 4.67 8.47 -1.88
C GLY A 85 5.89 8.14 -1.01
N PHE A 86 5.86 7.03 -0.26
CA PHE A 86 7.02 6.60 0.55
C PHE A 86 8.15 6.02 -0.29
N LEU A 87 7.83 5.50 -1.47
CA LEU A 87 8.78 4.97 -2.45
C LEU A 87 8.22 5.19 -3.86
N PRO A 88 9.09 5.23 -4.90
CA PRO A 88 8.65 5.23 -6.29
C PRO A 88 7.82 3.97 -6.62
N ILE A 89 6.86 4.09 -7.54
CA ILE A 89 6.06 2.94 -8.00
C ILE A 89 6.94 1.91 -8.71
N GLU A 90 7.99 2.37 -9.37
CA GLU A 90 8.96 1.56 -10.13
C GLU A 90 9.73 0.61 -9.22
N GLU A 91 9.93 0.97 -7.95
CA GLU A 91 10.62 0.13 -6.97
C GLU A 91 9.83 -1.16 -6.68
N LEU A 92 8.51 -1.20 -6.94
CA LEU A 92 7.73 -2.44 -6.86
C LEU A 92 8.25 -3.53 -7.83
N LYS A 93 8.95 -3.16 -8.91
CA LYS A 93 9.52 -4.13 -9.87
C LYS A 93 10.69 -4.93 -9.29
N THR A 94 11.26 -4.52 -8.16
CA THR A 94 12.36 -5.22 -7.50
C THR A 94 11.88 -6.21 -6.43
N PHE A 95 10.56 -6.30 -6.21
CA PHE A 95 9.95 -7.22 -5.26
C PHE A 95 10.41 -8.67 -5.48
N ASP A 96 10.92 -9.30 -4.43
CA ASP A 96 11.46 -10.67 -4.40
C ASP A 96 12.60 -10.97 -5.41
N LYS A 97 13.28 -9.94 -5.97
CA LYS A 97 14.39 -10.14 -6.94
C LYS A 97 15.79 -10.28 -6.32
N GLY A 98 15.92 -10.14 -5.00
CA GLY A 98 17.23 -10.09 -4.32
C GLY A 98 17.99 -8.79 -4.64
N GLY A 99 18.74 -8.27 -3.67
CA GLY A 99 19.56 -7.07 -3.84
C GLY A 99 20.92 -7.36 -4.45
#